data_AF-I4A871-F1
#
_entry.id   AF-I4A871-F1
#
_cell.length_a   1.000
_cell.length_b   1.000
_cell.length_c   1.000
_cell.angle_alpha   90.00
_cell.angle_beta   90.00
_cell.angle_gamma   90.00
#
_symmetry.space_group_name_H-M   'P 1'
#
loop_
_entity.id
_entity.type
_entity.pdbx_description
1 polymer ?
#
loop_
_entity_poly.entity_id
_entity_poly.type
_entity_poly.pdbx_seq_one_letter_code
_entity_poly.pdbx_strand_id
1 'polypeptide(L)'
;MNFFKKAPCEEAICVIKSVEDRMKGIKVDLPNVEYPIHQNLVTIFEKLLSSEEQMSRSSKKMIGLTSALSNFDVEMTHSSNKLVEFAREMSTISESNLAIVEEISASMSEVNNSISYTSDVMNNLQESSKELVLKNDEGITRIKEIDVLKNEVSKDAALMSEQIRVLVEMAAKVNEIVDGVENIANQTNLLALNAAIEAARAGEAGRGFAVVAEEVRKLADSTKTSLGDMRSFVNNIQQAAVSGQASMENTMSSTGKMHSELDMISKTIIENVSMLKNTINDVDLITESLGNIKESAYQINQAMEASAQDAEKLTIMTQRIQDDATQSADNAKEIARIDDELSELVREMITALNGGKNAISNQELLENITKAKAAHSNWIKNLNRIVEEMTTYPLQTNSKKCAFGHFYHSMDVAGTVLEETWQAIDHVHDELHSNGSKVIEAVNKNKPELARELFLHTKELSQDIFARLDEVSHVIEDSSAQGVEILRTSKAS
;
A
#
# COMPACT_ATOMS: atom_id res chain seq x y z
N MET A 1 1.18 109.69 13.61
CA MET A 1 1.57 108.39 13.05
C MET A 1 0.32 107.52 13.05
N ASN A 2 -0.13 107.02 11.91
CA ASN A 2 -1.51 106.55 11.65
C ASN A 2 -2.15 105.76 12.81
N PHE A 3 -3.14 106.38 13.45
CA PHE A 3 -3.84 105.93 14.66
C PHE A 3 -5.27 105.43 14.35
N PHE A 4 -5.53 104.92 13.15
CA PHE A 4 -6.83 104.35 12.82
C PHE A 4 -6.74 102.83 12.90
N LYS A 5 -7.23 102.26 14.01
CA LYS A 5 -7.61 100.85 14.04
C LYS A 5 -8.60 100.62 12.91
N LYS A 6 -8.39 99.55 12.14
CA LYS A 6 -9.38 99.12 11.14
C LYS A 6 -10.74 98.97 11.83
N ALA A 7 -11.81 99.39 11.18
CA ALA A 7 -13.14 99.21 11.74
C ALA A 7 -13.37 97.70 11.98
N PRO A 8 -14.08 97.29 13.04
CA PRO A 8 -14.35 95.88 13.32
C PRO A 8 -14.87 95.11 12.08
N CYS A 9 -15.74 95.73 11.29
CA CYS A 9 -16.25 95.13 10.06
C CYS A 9 -15.17 94.91 8.99
N GLU A 10 -14.14 95.76 8.92
CA GLU A 10 -13.05 95.65 7.96
C GLU A 10 -12.12 94.48 8.30
N GLU A 11 -11.84 94.22 9.59
CA GLU A 11 -11.11 93.02 10.03
C GLU A 11 -11.88 91.73 9.72
N ALA A 12 -13.19 91.70 10.01
CA ALA A 12 -14.03 90.56 9.68
C ALA A 12 -14.06 90.26 8.18
N ILE A 13 -14.18 91.29 7.33
CA ILE A 13 -14.10 91.15 5.86
C ILE A 13 -12.73 90.61 5.43
N CYS A 14 -11.64 91.07 6.04
CA CYS A 14 -10.30 90.53 5.76
C CYS A 14 -10.19 89.05 6.15
N VAL A 15 -10.72 88.63 7.31
CA VAL A 15 -10.69 87.21 7.69
C VAL A 15 -11.54 86.36 6.75
N ILE A 16 -12.76 86.80 6.44
CA ILE A 16 -13.66 86.10 5.50
C ILE A 16 -12.98 85.96 4.13
N LYS A 17 -12.41 87.04 3.60
CA LYS A 17 -11.70 87.01 2.31
C LYS A 17 -10.50 86.06 2.34
N SER A 18 -9.68 86.08 3.40
CA SER A 18 -8.55 85.14 3.54
C SER A 18 -9.01 83.68 3.64
N VAL A 19 -10.16 83.40 4.27
CA VAL A 19 -10.75 82.07 4.32
C VAL A 19 -11.28 81.65 2.95
N GLU A 20 -12.03 82.52 2.25
CA GLU A 20 -12.51 82.27 0.88
C GLU A 20 -11.35 82.03 -0.09
N ASP A 21 -10.30 82.84 -0.01
CA ASP A 21 -9.09 82.69 -0.83
C ASP A 21 -8.39 81.36 -0.52
N ARG A 22 -8.28 80.97 0.77
CA ARG A 22 -7.74 79.65 1.17
C ARG A 22 -8.60 78.48 0.69
N MET A 23 -9.93 78.60 0.76
CA MET A 23 -10.87 77.59 0.27
C MET A 23 -10.75 77.42 -1.25
N LYS A 24 -10.51 78.51 -1.99
CA LYS A 24 -10.20 78.51 -3.43
C LYS A 24 -8.77 78.07 -3.77
N GLY A 25 -7.98 77.65 -2.78
CA GLY A 25 -6.62 77.13 -2.99
C GLY A 25 -5.52 78.19 -3.02
N ILE A 26 -5.83 79.46 -2.80
CA ILE A 26 -4.85 80.56 -2.79
C ILE A 26 -4.10 80.54 -1.45
N LYS A 27 -2.76 80.58 -1.51
CA LYS A 27 -1.91 80.69 -0.31
C LYS A 27 -1.96 82.12 0.24
N VAL A 28 -2.84 82.36 1.20
CA VAL A 28 -2.97 83.63 1.91
C VAL A 28 -2.79 83.37 3.41
N ASP A 29 -2.02 84.19 4.12
CA ASP A 29 -1.95 84.12 5.58
C ASP A 29 -3.22 84.69 6.21
N LEU A 30 -3.66 84.12 7.33
CA LEU A 30 -4.79 84.71 8.06
C LEU A 30 -4.33 86.07 8.59
N PRO A 31 -5.17 87.11 8.46
CA PRO A 31 -4.76 88.46 8.78
C PRO A 31 -4.54 88.61 10.28
N ASN A 32 -3.55 89.41 10.67
CA ASN A 32 -3.37 89.80 12.06
C ASN A 32 -4.52 90.74 12.46
N VAL A 33 -5.34 90.33 13.44
CA VAL A 33 -6.56 91.01 13.88
C VAL A 33 -6.44 91.45 15.33
N GLU A 34 -6.90 92.66 15.63
CA GLU A 34 -6.74 93.28 16.96
C GLU A 34 -7.95 93.05 17.89
N TYR A 35 -9.14 92.76 17.34
CA TYR A 35 -10.34 92.56 18.16
C TYR A 35 -10.44 91.11 18.67
N PRO A 36 -10.69 90.87 19.97
CA PRO A 36 -10.74 89.52 20.56
C PRO A 36 -11.72 88.56 19.86
N ILE A 37 -12.85 89.06 19.35
CA ILE A 37 -13.82 88.24 18.64
C ILE A 37 -13.31 87.75 17.28
N HIS A 38 -12.50 88.57 16.59
CA HIS A 38 -11.87 88.18 15.32
C HIS A 38 -10.67 87.27 15.55
N GLN A 39 -9.92 87.44 16.65
CA GLN A 39 -8.88 86.49 17.04
C GLN A 39 -9.47 85.09 17.26
N ASN A 40 -10.61 85.01 17.97
CA ASN A 40 -11.33 83.75 18.15
C ASN A 40 -11.85 83.19 16.81
N LEU A 41 -12.39 84.06 15.93
CA LEU A 41 -12.84 83.69 14.58
C LEU A 41 -11.69 83.08 13.75
N VAL A 42 -10.50 83.69 13.76
CA VAL A 42 -9.28 83.18 13.11
C VAL A 42 -8.91 81.82 13.68
N THR A 43 -8.87 81.65 15.00
CA THR A 43 -8.56 80.35 15.64
C THR A 43 -9.56 79.24 15.27
N ILE A 44 -10.86 79.56 15.21
CA ILE A 44 -11.90 78.60 14.78
C ILE A 44 -11.67 78.20 13.32
N PHE A 45 -11.40 79.15 12.43
CA PHE A 45 -11.12 78.85 11.02
C PHE A 45 -9.84 78.03 10.84
N GLU A 46 -8.77 78.32 11.58
CA GLU A 46 -7.55 77.50 11.57
C GLU A 46 -7.83 76.05 11.98
N LYS A 47 -8.64 75.87 13.03
CA LYS A 47 -9.04 74.54 13.49
C LYS A 47 -9.88 73.80 12.45
N LEU A 48 -10.83 74.48 11.81
CA LEU A 48 -11.66 73.88 10.75
C LEU A 48 -10.84 73.49 9.52
N LEU A 49 -9.98 74.38 9.03
CA LEU A 49 -9.12 74.11 7.86
C LEU A 49 -8.12 72.97 8.14
N SER A 50 -7.57 72.91 9.36
CA SER A 50 -6.69 71.81 9.78
C SER A 50 -7.46 70.48 9.89
N SER A 51 -8.70 70.50 10.42
CA SER A 51 -9.56 69.32 10.48
C SER A 51 -9.96 68.82 9.08
N GLU A 52 -10.20 69.73 8.14
CA GLU A 52 -10.50 69.41 6.74
C GLU A 52 -9.28 68.77 6.04
N GLU A 53 -8.07 69.32 6.26
CA GLU A 53 -6.83 68.72 5.76
C GLU A 53 -6.60 67.32 6.35
N GLN A 54 -6.83 67.14 7.65
CA GLN A 54 -6.77 65.84 8.30
C GLN A 54 -7.81 64.87 7.73
N MET A 55 -9.04 65.33 7.48
CA MET A 55 -10.11 64.54 6.87
C MET A 55 -9.69 64.06 5.47
N SER A 56 -9.17 64.95 4.62
CA SER A 56 -8.66 64.61 3.29
C SER A 56 -7.56 63.56 3.34
N ARG A 57 -6.58 63.70 4.24
CA ARG A 57 -5.52 62.71 4.43
C ARG A 57 -6.08 61.35 4.89
N SER A 58 -7.10 61.35 5.75
CA SER A 58 -7.75 60.12 6.23
C SER A 58 -8.56 59.43 5.15
N SER A 59 -9.39 60.14 4.38
CA SER A 59 -10.18 59.57 3.28
C SER A 59 -9.28 58.91 2.24
N LYS A 60 -8.19 59.58 1.85
CA LYS A 60 -7.21 59.05 0.89
C LYS A 60 -6.55 57.75 1.38
N LYS A 61 -6.26 57.66 2.68
CA LYS A 61 -5.74 56.42 3.29
C LYS A 61 -6.80 55.33 3.34
N MET A 62 -8.06 55.68 3.64
CA MET A 62 -9.16 54.72 3.72
C MET A 62 -9.42 54.04 2.36
N ILE A 63 -9.36 54.74 1.23
CA ILE A 63 -9.45 54.13 -0.13
C ILE A 63 -8.47 52.96 -0.28
N GLY A 64 -7.21 53.16 0.15
CA GLY A 64 -6.19 52.11 0.10
C GLY A 64 -6.46 50.95 1.04
N LEU A 65 -7.02 51.21 2.23
CA LEU A 65 -7.40 50.18 3.19
C LEU A 65 -8.59 49.35 2.71
N THR A 66 -9.61 49.97 2.13
CA THR A 66 -10.76 49.28 1.55
C THR A 66 -10.33 48.32 0.44
N SER A 67 -9.43 48.76 -0.45
CA SER A 67 -8.85 47.86 -1.45
C SER A 67 -8.08 46.68 -0.86
N ALA A 68 -7.31 46.89 0.22
CA ALA A 68 -6.58 45.80 0.88
C ALA A 68 -7.55 44.81 1.56
N LEU A 69 -8.66 45.33 2.12
CA LEU A 69 -9.70 44.54 2.78
C LEU A 69 -10.45 43.66 1.78
N SER A 70 -10.85 44.22 0.64
CA SER A 70 -11.43 43.48 -0.49
C SER A 70 -10.52 42.37 -1.04
N ASN A 71 -9.22 42.61 -1.14
CA ASN A 71 -8.28 41.56 -1.54
C ASN A 71 -8.20 40.45 -0.49
N PHE A 72 -8.18 40.81 0.80
CA PHE A 72 -8.15 39.85 1.89
C PHE A 72 -9.42 38.97 1.92
N ASP A 73 -10.59 39.54 1.65
CA ASP A 73 -11.85 38.80 1.49
C ASP A 73 -11.78 37.72 0.40
N VAL A 74 -11.26 38.08 -0.79
CA VAL A 74 -11.11 37.14 -1.92
C VAL A 74 -10.14 36.01 -1.58
N GLU A 75 -8.99 36.33 -0.98
CA GLU A 75 -8.00 35.34 -0.54
C GLU A 75 -8.57 34.40 0.54
N MET A 76 -9.33 34.94 1.49
CA MET A 76 -9.95 34.19 2.57
C MET A 76 -11.03 33.24 2.05
N THR A 77 -11.90 33.72 1.15
CA THR A 77 -12.92 32.90 0.49
C THR A 77 -12.30 31.77 -0.31
N HIS A 78 -11.24 32.06 -1.07
CA HIS A 78 -10.52 31.04 -1.84
C HIS A 78 -9.89 29.98 -0.93
N SER A 79 -9.19 30.41 0.13
CA SER A 79 -8.55 29.52 1.10
C SER A 79 -9.55 28.64 1.84
N SER A 80 -10.70 29.21 2.25
CA SER A 80 -11.80 28.47 2.86
C SER A 80 -12.33 27.36 1.94
N ASN A 81 -12.62 27.68 0.67
CA ASN A 81 -13.09 26.67 -0.28
C ASN A 81 -12.07 25.54 -0.48
N LYS A 82 -10.77 25.87 -0.52
CA LYS A 82 -9.70 24.86 -0.59
C LYS A 82 -9.62 23.99 0.65
N LEU A 83 -9.84 24.54 1.84
CA LEU A 83 -9.89 23.75 3.07
C LEU A 83 -11.10 22.81 3.10
N VAL A 84 -12.26 23.22 2.59
CA VAL A 84 -13.44 22.33 2.46
C VAL A 84 -13.17 21.19 1.50
N GLU A 85 -12.56 21.46 0.35
CA GLU A 85 -12.15 20.44 -0.62
C GLU A 85 -11.16 19.45 0.02
N PHE A 86 -10.10 19.96 0.65
CA PHE A 86 -9.11 19.17 1.38
C PHE A 86 -9.72 18.29 2.47
N ALA A 87 -10.67 18.82 3.26
CA ALA A 87 -11.38 18.06 4.28
C ALA A 87 -12.18 16.89 3.66
N ARG A 88 -12.88 17.11 2.54
CA ARG A 88 -13.63 16.02 1.87
C ARG A 88 -12.71 14.90 1.36
N GLU A 89 -11.59 15.27 0.76
CA GLU A 89 -10.58 14.29 0.31
C GLU A 89 -10.02 13.50 1.50
N MET A 90 -9.68 14.19 2.60
CA MET A 90 -9.17 13.55 3.81
C MET A 90 -10.19 12.58 4.45
N SER A 91 -11.48 12.95 4.47
CA SER A 91 -12.54 12.05 4.95
C SER A 91 -12.58 10.75 4.15
N THR A 92 -12.51 10.86 2.82
CA THR A 92 -12.53 9.70 1.91
C THR A 92 -11.32 8.80 2.13
N ILE A 93 -10.14 9.40 2.29
CA ILE A 93 -8.89 8.67 2.59
C ILE A 93 -8.98 7.97 3.93
N SER A 94 -9.53 8.63 4.95
CA SER A 94 -9.70 8.08 6.30
C SER A 94 -10.65 6.87 6.32
N GLU A 95 -11.79 6.95 5.61
CA GLU A 95 -12.71 5.82 5.43
C GLU A 95 -12.04 4.64 4.71
N SER A 96 -11.29 4.92 3.64
CA SER A 96 -10.54 3.89 2.92
C SER A 96 -9.47 3.24 3.80
N ASN A 97 -8.81 4.00 4.68
CA ASN A 97 -7.82 3.47 5.61
C ASN A 97 -8.47 2.50 6.61
N LEU A 98 -9.62 2.86 7.18
CA LEU A 98 -10.37 1.95 8.07
C LEU A 98 -10.75 0.63 7.40
N ALA A 99 -11.21 0.68 6.15
CA ALA A 99 -11.53 -0.54 5.40
C ALA A 99 -10.30 -1.46 5.21
N ILE A 100 -9.13 -0.87 4.91
CA ILE A 100 -7.86 -1.62 4.80
C ILE A 100 -7.48 -2.22 6.15
N VAL A 101 -7.64 -1.49 7.24
CA VAL A 101 -7.37 -1.99 8.60
C VAL A 101 -8.25 -3.21 8.91
N GLU A 102 -9.56 -3.14 8.64
CA GLU A 102 -10.48 -4.26 8.85
C GLU A 102 -10.10 -5.50 8.02
N GLU A 103 -9.73 -5.32 6.76
CA GLU A 103 -9.30 -6.40 5.85
C GLU A 103 -8.01 -7.08 6.34
N ILE A 104 -7.02 -6.29 6.76
CA ILE A 104 -5.77 -6.83 7.30
C ILE A 104 -6.02 -7.56 8.63
N SER A 105 -6.85 -7.01 9.51
CA SER A 105 -7.20 -7.68 10.78
C SER A 105 -7.91 -9.02 10.54
N ALA A 106 -8.83 -9.10 9.57
CA ALA A 106 -9.47 -10.35 9.18
C ALA A 106 -8.44 -11.36 8.63
N SER A 107 -7.55 -10.91 7.74
CA SER A 107 -6.47 -11.73 7.18
C SER A 107 -5.52 -12.26 8.26
N MET A 108 -5.18 -11.43 9.26
CA MET A 108 -4.35 -11.85 10.39
C MET A 108 -5.05 -12.88 11.29
N SER A 109 -6.38 -12.85 11.39
CA SER A 109 -7.14 -13.91 12.07
C SER A 109 -6.98 -15.25 11.33
N GLU A 110 -7.08 -15.25 10.01
CA GLU A 110 -6.88 -16.45 9.18
C GLU A 110 -5.44 -16.98 9.27
N VAL A 111 -4.45 -16.09 9.27
CA VAL A 111 -3.03 -16.45 9.50
C VAL A 111 -2.86 -17.13 10.86
N ASN A 112 -3.44 -16.58 11.93
CA ASN A 112 -3.37 -17.20 13.27
C ASN A 112 -4.02 -18.58 13.30
N ASN A 113 -5.16 -18.77 12.65
CA ASN A 113 -5.81 -20.07 12.54
C ASN A 113 -4.93 -21.08 11.78
N SER A 114 -4.30 -20.63 10.69
CA SER A 114 -3.38 -21.44 9.89
C SER A 114 -2.14 -21.86 10.66
N ILE A 115 -1.59 -20.95 11.49
CA ILE A 115 -0.47 -21.25 12.40
C ILE A 115 -0.89 -22.34 13.39
N SER A 116 -2.04 -22.19 14.06
CA SER A 116 -2.53 -23.18 15.03
C SER A 116 -2.72 -24.55 14.38
N TYR A 117 -3.39 -24.59 13.24
CA TYR A 117 -3.61 -25.82 12.48
C TYR A 117 -2.28 -26.48 12.07
N THR A 118 -1.33 -25.70 11.57
CA THR A 118 -0.02 -26.23 11.15
C THR A 118 0.77 -26.73 12.35
N SER A 119 0.74 -26.04 13.50
CA SER A 119 1.36 -26.52 14.74
C SER A 119 0.78 -27.86 15.19
N ASP A 120 -0.54 -28.06 15.11
CA ASP A 120 -1.17 -29.33 15.48
C ASP A 120 -0.73 -30.46 14.53
N VAL A 121 -0.66 -30.19 13.23
CA VAL A 121 -0.14 -31.15 12.23
C VAL A 121 1.32 -31.49 12.51
N MET A 122 2.16 -30.51 12.84
CA MET A 122 3.57 -30.72 13.18
C MET A 122 3.73 -31.58 14.43
N ASN A 123 2.93 -31.33 15.48
CA ASN A 123 2.95 -32.14 16.70
C ASN A 123 2.59 -33.60 16.43
N ASN A 124 1.52 -33.84 15.67
CA ASN A 124 1.09 -35.19 15.28
C ASN A 124 2.14 -35.91 14.42
N LEU A 125 2.79 -35.18 13.50
CA LEU A 125 3.87 -35.72 12.68
C LEU A 125 5.08 -36.10 13.54
N GLN A 126 5.46 -35.25 14.49
CA GLN A 126 6.56 -35.53 15.42
C GLN A 126 6.30 -36.79 16.26
N GLU A 127 5.08 -36.95 16.78
CA GLU A 127 4.67 -38.13 17.55
C GLU A 127 4.70 -39.39 16.69
N SER A 128 4.09 -39.34 15.49
CA SER A 128 4.05 -40.46 14.55
C SER A 128 5.47 -40.88 14.10
N SER A 129 6.35 -39.92 13.84
CA SER A 129 7.75 -40.20 13.49
C SER A 129 8.51 -40.85 14.63
N LYS A 130 8.30 -40.41 15.88
CA LYS A 130 8.90 -41.05 17.08
C LYS A 130 8.41 -42.49 17.25
N GLU A 131 7.11 -42.74 17.06
CA GLU A 131 6.56 -44.10 17.12
C GLU A 131 7.16 -45.02 16.05
N LEU A 132 7.31 -44.51 14.80
CA LEU A 132 7.91 -45.28 13.72
C LEU A 132 9.39 -45.62 13.98
N VAL A 133 10.15 -44.71 14.61
CA VAL A 133 11.53 -45.00 15.04
C VAL A 133 11.55 -46.16 16.02
N LEU A 134 10.69 -46.15 17.04
CA LEU A 134 10.60 -47.25 18.01
C LEU A 134 10.25 -48.58 17.35
N LYS A 135 9.25 -48.60 16.45
CA LYS A 135 8.86 -49.81 15.71
C LYS A 135 9.97 -50.34 14.81
N ASN A 136 10.75 -49.45 14.19
CA ASN A 136 11.90 -49.85 13.38
C ASN A 136 13.03 -50.44 14.23
N ASP A 137 13.30 -49.88 15.41
CA ASP A 137 14.28 -50.45 16.36
C ASP A 137 13.86 -51.86 16.84
N GLU A 138 12.57 -52.06 17.11
CA GLU A 138 12.00 -53.40 17.36
C GLU A 138 12.19 -54.32 16.14
N GLY A 139 11.97 -53.81 14.93
CA GLY A 139 12.19 -54.52 13.67
C GLY A 139 13.62 -55.01 13.49
N ILE A 140 14.61 -54.16 13.77
CA ILE A 140 16.04 -54.54 13.76
C ILE A 140 16.31 -55.65 14.79
N THR A 141 15.73 -55.56 15.98
CA THR A 141 15.90 -56.58 17.01
C THR A 141 15.36 -57.94 16.55
N ARG A 142 14.17 -57.97 15.95
CA ARG A 142 13.60 -59.20 15.37
C ARG A 142 14.44 -59.77 14.23
N ILE A 143 15.01 -58.94 13.36
CA ILE A 143 15.90 -59.40 12.29
C ILE A 143 17.15 -60.08 12.86
N LYS A 144 17.73 -59.52 13.94
CA LYS A 144 18.87 -60.16 14.62
C LYS A 144 18.50 -61.52 15.20
N GLU A 145 17.31 -61.65 15.79
CA GLU A 145 16.81 -62.95 16.28
C GLU A 145 16.64 -63.96 15.14
N ILE A 146 16.09 -63.53 14.00
CA ILE A 146 15.94 -64.38 12.81
C ILE A 146 17.32 -64.81 12.26
N ASP A 147 18.32 -63.92 12.24
CA ASP A 147 19.66 -64.29 11.77
C ASP A 147 20.31 -65.36 12.66
N VAL A 148 20.11 -65.30 13.98
CA VAL A 148 20.53 -66.35 14.92
C VAL A 148 19.85 -67.69 14.60
N LEU A 149 18.52 -67.71 14.51
CA LEU A 149 17.76 -68.93 14.18
C LEU A 149 18.18 -69.51 12.82
N LYS A 150 18.39 -68.64 11.83
CA LYS A 150 18.86 -69.03 10.51
C LYS A 150 20.25 -69.67 10.57
N ASN A 151 21.16 -69.15 11.39
CA ASN A 151 22.50 -69.73 11.55
C ASN A 151 22.44 -71.11 12.22
N GLU A 152 21.51 -71.34 13.15
CA GLU A 152 21.23 -72.66 13.71
C GLU A 152 20.71 -73.63 12.63
N VAL A 153 19.74 -73.22 11.81
CA VAL A 153 19.23 -74.04 10.68
C VAL A 153 20.33 -74.39 9.69
N SER A 154 21.21 -73.44 9.35
CA SER A 154 22.38 -73.71 8.47
C SER A 154 23.31 -74.77 9.07
N LYS A 155 23.55 -74.72 10.38
CA LYS A 155 24.40 -75.68 11.08
C LYS A 155 23.75 -77.08 11.10
N ASP A 156 22.47 -77.16 11.43
CA ASP A 156 21.73 -78.42 11.46
C ASP A 156 21.65 -79.03 10.06
N ALA A 157 21.49 -78.19 9.03
CA ALA A 157 21.48 -78.65 7.65
C ALA A 157 22.83 -79.25 7.22
N ALA A 158 23.95 -78.62 7.61
CA ALA A 158 25.28 -79.14 7.33
C ALA A 158 25.53 -80.48 8.04
N LEU A 159 25.10 -80.62 9.31
CA LEU A 159 25.21 -81.87 10.07
C LEU A 159 24.37 -82.99 9.43
N MET A 160 23.14 -82.69 9.01
CA MET A 160 22.28 -83.66 8.33
C MET A 160 22.86 -84.09 6.98
N SER A 161 23.41 -83.15 6.21
CA SER A 161 24.08 -83.47 4.93
C SER A 161 25.24 -84.45 5.13
N GLU A 162 26.01 -84.29 6.20
CA GLU A 162 27.10 -85.20 6.55
C GLU A 162 26.58 -86.59 6.95
N GLN A 163 25.52 -86.66 7.78
CA GLN A 163 24.90 -87.93 8.15
C GLN A 163 24.34 -88.70 6.94
N ILE A 164 23.72 -87.98 6.00
CA ILE A 164 23.22 -88.56 4.74
C ILE A 164 24.38 -89.07 3.89
N ARG A 165 25.50 -88.34 3.81
CA ARG A 165 26.71 -88.81 3.10
C ARG A 165 27.21 -90.14 3.68
N VAL A 166 27.26 -90.26 5.00
CA VAL A 166 27.61 -91.52 5.68
C VAL A 166 26.60 -92.62 5.36
N LEU A 167 25.30 -92.32 5.29
CA LEU A 167 24.27 -93.30 4.89
C LEU A 167 24.45 -93.81 3.46
N VAL A 168 24.78 -92.92 2.51
CA VAL A 168 25.09 -93.32 1.12
C VAL A 168 26.29 -94.27 1.08
N GLU A 169 27.35 -93.97 1.84
CA GLU A 169 28.54 -94.83 1.92
C GLU A 169 28.22 -96.20 2.55
N MET A 170 27.41 -96.22 3.62
CA MET A 170 26.95 -97.46 4.25
C MET A 170 26.10 -98.30 3.28
N ALA A 171 25.17 -97.68 2.55
CA ALA A 171 24.34 -98.38 1.56
C ALA A 171 25.19 -99.00 0.44
N ALA A 172 26.22 -98.27 -0.04
CA ALA A 172 27.16 -98.79 -1.03
C ALA A 172 27.94 -100.02 -0.50
N LYS A 173 28.44 -99.96 0.74
CA LYS A 173 29.11 -101.10 1.38
C LYS A 173 28.19 -102.30 1.56
N VAL A 174 26.91 -102.09 1.88
CA VAL A 174 25.94 -103.18 1.97
C VAL A 174 25.71 -103.82 0.60
N ASN A 175 25.62 -103.03 -0.48
CA ASN A 175 25.53 -103.57 -1.84
C ASN A 175 26.75 -104.44 -2.19
N GLU A 176 27.98 -104.02 -1.85
CA GLU A 176 29.18 -104.85 -2.05
C GLU A 176 29.10 -106.19 -1.29
N ILE A 177 28.59 -106.17 -0.06
CA ILE A 177 28.36 -107.40 0.72
C ILE A 177 27.31 -108.28 0.04
N VAL A 178 26.19 -107.71 -0.41
CA VAL A 178 25.13 -108.45 -1.12
C VAL A 178 25.67 -109.10 -2.38
N ASP A 179 26.50 -108.41 -3.17
CA ASP A 179 27.17 -108.94 -4.35
C ASP A 179 28.11 -110.11 -3.99
N GLY A 180 28.89 -109.95 -2.91
CA GLY A 180 29.77 -111.00 -2.39
C GLY A 180 29.00 -112.26 -1.97
N VAL A 181 27.87 -112.10 -1.24
CA VAL A 181 27.04 -113.23 -0.80
C VAL A 181 26.29 -113.85 -1.98
N GLU A 182 25.86 -113.07 -2.97
CA GLU A 182 25.23 -113.61 -4.19
C GLU A 182 26.22 -114.50 -4.96
N ASN A 183 27.49 -114.10 -5.05
CA ASN A 183 28.54 -114.92 -5.63
C ASN A 183 28.73 -116.23 -4.86
N ILE A 184 28.71 -116.20 -3.53
CA ILE A 184 28.77 -117.42 -2.69
C ILE A 184 27.53 -118.31 -2.92
N ALA A 185 26.33 -117.73 -2.99
CA ALA A 185 25.10 -118.47 -3.27
C ALA A 185 25.15 -119.11 -4.67
N ASN A 186 25.61 -118.41 -5.70
CA ASN A 186 25.80 -118.96 -7.05
C ASN A 186 26.82 -120.11 -7.07
N GLN A 187 27.95 -119.96 -6.37
CA GLN A 187 28.95 -121.02 -6.22
C GLN A 187 28.39 -122.24 -5.47
N THR A 188 27.60 -122.01 -4.41
CA THR A 188 26.96 -123.06 -3.61
C THR A 188 25.91 -123.80 -4.43
N ASN A 189 25.14 -123.08 -5.25
CA ASN A 189 24.18 -123.65 -6.20
C ASN A 189 24.86 -124.53 -7.23
N LEU A 190 25.99 -124.07 -7.80
CA LEU A 190 26.81 -124.85 -8.73
C LEU A 190 27.44 -126.10 -8.08
N LEU A 191 27.94 -125.96 -6.84
CA LEU A 191 28.46 -127.09 -6.06
C LEU A 191 27.36 -128.11 -5.75
N ALA A 192 26.18 -127.65 -5.35
CA ALA A 192 25.01 -128.48 -5.08
C ALA A 192 24.52 -129.19 -6.35
N LEU A 193 24.53 -128.50 -7.51
CA LEU A 193 24.21 -129.09 -8.80
C LEU A 193 25.21 -130.20 -9.18
N ASN A 194 26.51 -129.94 -9.03
CA ASN A 194 27.55 -130.94 -9.28
C ASN A 194 27.41 -132.15 -8.34
N ALA A 195 27.10 -131.91 -7.06
CA ALA A 195 26.85 -132.97 -6.08
C ALA A 195 25.58 -133.77 -6.42
N ALA A 196 24.51 -133.13 -6.89
CA ALA A 196 23.28 -133.79 -7.32
C ALA A 196 23.51 -134.67 -8.57
N ILE A 197 24.31 -134.18 -9.53
CA ILE A 197 24.73 -134.95 -10.72
C ILE A 197 25.53 -136.19 -10.30
N GLU A 198 26.52 -136.04 -9.42
CA GLU A 198 27.37 -137.17 -9.00
C GLU A 198 26.61 -138.17 -8.12
N ALA A 199 25.67 -137.69 -7.29
CA ALA A 199 24.76 -138.54 -6.53
C ALA A 199 23.78 -139.33 -7.42
N ALA A 200 23.30 -138.75 -8.53
CA ALA A 200 22.52 -139.47 -9.54
C ALA A 200 23.37 -140.52 -10.28
N ARG A 201 24.66 -140.25 -10.46
CA ARG A 201 25.64 -141.16 -11.09
C ARG A 201 25.94 -142.41 -10.26
N ALA A 202 25.87 -142.30 -8.93
CA ALA A 202 26.09 -143.39 -7.98
C ALA A 202 24.87 -144.34 -7.81
N GLY A 203 23.75 -144.12 -8.52
CA GLY A 203 22.58 -145.00 -8.50
C GLY A 203 21.91 -145.11 -7.13
N GLU A 204 21.51 -146.31 -6.69
CA GLU A 204 20.82 -146.51 -5.41
C GLU A 204 21.64 -146.08 -4.18
N ALA A 205 22.98 -146.18 -4.24
CA ALA A 205 23.86 -145.79 -3.13
C ALA A 205 23.95 -144.26 -2.93
N GLY A 206 23.64 -143.47 -3.96
CA GLY A 206 23.69 -142.00 -3.95
C GLY A 206 22.39 -141.31 -3.55
N ARG A 207 21.31 -142.07 -3.34
CA ARG A 207 19.94 -141.53 -3.20
C ARG A 207 19.77 -140.57 -2.01
N GLY A 208 20.44 -140.84 -0.88
CA GLY A 208 20.47 -139.93 0.27
C GLY A 208 21.24 -138.63 0.02
N PHE A 209 22.36 -138.72 -0.72
CA PHE A 209 23.16 -137.55 -1.11
C PHE A 209 22.45 -136.68 -2.15
N ALA A 210 21.68 -137.28 -3.06
CA ALA A 210 20.88 -136.55 -4.05
C ALA A 210 19.81 -135.67 -3.40
N VAL A 211 19.15 -136.17 -2.34
CA VAL A 211 18.16 -135.39 -1.57
C VAL A 211 18.82 -134.20 -0.86
N VAL A 212 19.96 -134.41 -0.22
CA VAL A 212 20.70 -133.32 0.44
C VAL A 212 21.20 -132.28 -0.58
N ALA A 213 21.75 -132.72 -1.71
CA ALA A 213 22.22 -131.82 -2.76
C ALA A 213 21.08 -130.98 -3.36
N GLU A 214 19.90 -131.57 -3.59
CA GLU A 214 18.72 -130.81 -4.05
C GLU A 214 18.21 -129.81 -3.00
N GLU A 215 18.28 -130.15 -1.71
CA GLU A 215 17.90 -129.23 -0.63
C GLU A 215 18.90 -128.07 -0.48
N VAL A 216 20.20 -128.32 -0.63
CA VAL A 216 21.23 -127.26 -0.68
C VAL A 216 21.04 -126.38 -1.91
N ARG A 217 20.67 -126.95 -3.06
CA ARG A 217 20.36 -126.22 -4.29
C ARG A 217 19.18 -125.27 -4.09
N LYS A 218 18.07 -125.76 -3.53
CA LYS A 218 16.90 -124.95 -3.16
C LYS A 218 17.25 -123.85 -2.16
N LEU A 219 18.09 -124.14 -1.17
CA LEU A 219 18.53 -123.15 -0.19
C LEU A 219 19.38 -122.04 -0.84
N ALA A 220 20.25 -122.40 -1.78
CA ALA A 220 21.05 -121.45 -2.55
C ALA A 220 20.19 -120.56 -3.47
N ASP A 221 19.21 -121.15 -4.17
CA ASP A 221 18.24 -120.41 -5.00
C ASP A 221 17.33 -119.49 -4.14
N SER A 222 16.89 -119.97 -2.98
CA SER A 222 16.14 -119.13 -2.01
C SER A 222 17.00 -117.99 -1.47
N THR A 223 18.28 -118.24 -1.17
CA THR A 223 19.24 -117.21 -0.72
C THR A 223 19.42 -116.15 -1.80
N LYS A 224 19.55 -116.55 -3.07
CA LYS A 224 19.65 -115.64 -4.20
C LYS A 224 18.41 -114.77 -4.36
N THR A 225 17.23 -115.34 -4.18
CA THR A 225 15.96 -114.59 -4.23
C THR A 225 15.91 -113.53 -3.12
N SER A 226 16.22 -113.90 -1.87
CA SER A 226 16.28 -112.96 -0.74
C SER A 226 17.34 -111.87 -0.91
N LEU A 227 18.48 -112.17 -1.54
CA LEU A 227 19.50 -111.18 -1.88
C LEU A 227 19.03 -110.21 -2.97
N GLY A 228 18.20 -110.66 -3.92
CA GLY A 228 17.54 -109.79 -4.88
C GLY A 228 16.63 -108.76 -4.22
N ASP A 229 15.81 -109.20 -3.27
CA ASP A 229 14.96 -108.31 -2.46
C ASP A 229 15.81 -107.35 -1.60
N MET A 230 16.90 -107.84 -1.01
CA MET A 230 17.83 -107.02 -0.23
C MET A 230 18.52 -105.96 -1.09
N ARG A 231 18.96 -106.30 -2.31
CA ARG A 231 19.53 -105.34 -3.26
C ARG A 231 18.51 -104.26 -3.63
N SER A 232 17.26 -104.64 -3.88
CA SER A 232 16.19 -103.66 -4.14
C SER A 232 15.99 -102.71 -2.95
N PHE A 233 15.96 -103.24 -1.72
CA PHE A 233 15.80 -102.44 -0.52
C PHE A 233 16.98 -101.48 -0.29
N VAL A 234 18.21 -101.93 -0.48
CA VAL A 234 19.43 -101.10 -0.34
C VAL A 234 19.47 -100.02 -1.42
N ASN A 235 19.10 -100.34 -2.66
CA ASN A 235 18.99 -99.35 -3.73
C ASN A 235 17.94 -98.27 -3.41
N ASN A 236 16.80 -98.65 -2.81
CA ASN A 236 15.80 -97.68 -2.35
C ASN A 236 16.35 -96.78 -1.23
N ILE A 237 17.13 -97.33 -0.29
CA ILE A 237 17.82 -96.53 0.75
C ILE A 237 18.80 -95.54 0.10
N GLN A 238 19.62 -96.01 -0.84
CA GLN A 238 20.60 -95.17 -1.53
C GLN A 238 19.90 -94.04 -2.30
N GLN A 239 18.82 -94.34 -3.02
CA GLN A 239 18.04 -93.33 -3.74
C GLN A 239 17.39 -92.31 -2.79
N ALA A 240 16.83 -92.77 -1.67
CA ALA A 240 16.29 -91.89 -0.64
C ALA A 240 17.37 -91.00 -0.02
N ALA A 241 18.57 -91.53 0.22
CA ALA A 241 19.69 -90.77 0.76
C ALA A 241 20.20 -89.72 -0.24
N VAL A 242 20.34 -90.06 -1.53
CA VAL A 242 20.72 -89.09 -2.58
C VAL A 242 19.66 -87.97 -2.70
N SER A 243 18.37 -88.32 -2.64
CA SER A 243 17.29 -87.33 -2.64
C SER A 243 17.32 -86.45 -1.38
N GLY A 244 17.64 -87.03 -0.22
CA GLY A 244 17.87 -86.31 1.03
C GLY A 244 19.03 -85.32 0.91
N GLN A 245 20.16 -85.73 0.32
CA GLN A 245 21.32 -84.86 0.11
C GLN A 245 20.97 -83.66 -0.77
N ALA A 246 20.30 -83.88 -1.90
CA ALA A 246 19.84 -82.80 -2.77
C ALA A 246 18.88 -81.84 -2.02
N SER A 247 18.03 -82.38 -1.14
CA SER A 247 17.13 -81.56 -0.30
C SER A 247 17.92 -80.71 0.71
N MET A 248 19.02 -81.23 1.26
CA MET A 248 19.89 -80.46 2.16
C MET A 248 20.67 -79.37 1.43
N GLU A 249 21.19 -79.64 0.25
CA GLU A 249 21.86 -78.64 -0.59
C GLU A 249 20.89 -77.49 -0.96
N ASN A 250 19.64 -77.82 -1.31
CA ASN A 250 18.59 -76.84 -1.56
C ASN A 250 18.25 -76.02 -0.31
N THR A 251 18.22 -76.66 0.86
CA THR A 251 18.01 -75.97 2.14
C THR A 251 19.15 -74.98 2.41
N MET A 252 20.41 -75.41 2.28
CA MET A 252 21.57 -74.53 2.45
C MET A 252 21.57 -73.35 1.47
N SER A 253 21.24 -73.60 0.19
CA SER A 253 21.12 -72.55 -0.82
C SER A 253 20.02 -71.53 -0.46
N SER A 254 18.85 -72.01 -0.04
CA SER A 254 17.72 -71.17 0.37
C SER A 254 18.06 -70.33 1.60
N THR A 255 18.76 -70.92 2.57
CA THR A 255 19.22 -70.22 3.77
C THR A 255 20.30 -69.17 3.46
N GLY A 256 21.15 -69.43 2.44
CA GLY A 256 22.09 -68.44 1.92
C GLY A 256 21.38 -67.24 1.28
N LYS A 257 20.33 -67.47 0.49
CA LYS A 257 19.48 -66.39 -0.06
C LYS A 257 18.80 -65.60 1.04
N MET A 258 18.26 -66.28 2.05
CA MET A 258 17.63 -65.63 3.22
C MET A 258 18.58 -64.65 3.92
N HIS A 259 19.88 -64.97 4.02
CA HIS A 259 20.86 -64.05 4.60
C HIS A 259 21.01 -62.74 3.81
N SER A 260 21.08 -62.83 2.47
CA SER A 260 21.15 -61.64 1.63
C SER A 260 19.88 -60.77 1.76
N GLU A 261 18.71 -61.39 1.85
CA GLU A 261 17.44 -60.67 2.03
C GLU A 261 17.38 -59.98 3.40
N LEU A 262 17.79 -60.66 4.48
CA LEU A 262 17.82 -60.08 5.83
C LEU A 262 18.78 -58.90 5.93
N ASP A 263 19.95 -58.96 5.28
CA ASP A 263 20.91 -57.85 5.24
C ASP A 263 20.34 -56.63 4.52
N MET A 264 19.67 -56.85 3.37
CA MET A 264 18.97 -55.78 2.65
C MET A 264 17.87 -55.14 3.49
N ILE A 265 17.03 -55.95 4.16
CA ILE A 265 15.95 -55.43 5.02
C ILE A 265 16.55 -54.63 6.19
N SER A 266 17.60 -55.14 6.84
CA SER A 266 18.29 -54.45 7.93
C SER A 266 18.81 -53.08 7.48
N LYS A 267 19.47 -53.03 6.32
CA LYS A 267 19.96 -51.78 5.74
C LYS A 267 18.82 -50.78 5.46
N THR A 268 17.73 -51.23 4.86
CA THR A 268 16.56 -50.39 4.59
C THR A 268 15.95 -49.83 5.88
N ILE A 269 15.86 -50.63 6.94
CA ILE A 269 15.33 -50.14 8.23
C ILE A 269 16.27 -49.08 8.83
N ILE A 270 17.59 -49.26 8.78
CA ILE A 270 18.56 -48.27 9.25
C ILE A 270 18.41 -46.95 8.47
N GLU A 271 18.27 -47.02 7.15
CA GLU A 271 18.03 -45.86 6.30
C GLU A 271 16.71 -45.16 6.66
N ASN A 272 15.63 -45.92 6.87
CA ASN A 272 14.33 -45.39 7.29
C ASN A 272 14.41 -44.65 8.64
N VAL A 273 15.13 -45.22 9.63
CA VAL A 273 15.33 -44.56 10.93
C VAL A 273 16.11 -43.24 10.77
N SER A 274 17.14 -43.22 9.92
CA SER A 274 17.89 -42.01 9.62
C SER A 274 16.99 -40.93 8.99
N MET A 275 16.16 -41.32 8.00
CA MET A 275 15.20 -40.41 7.38
C MET A 275 14.20 -39.85 8.39
N LEU A 276 13.64 -40.69 9.26
CA LEU A 276 12.69 -40.25 10.29
C LEU A 276 13.31 -39.27 11.29
N LYS A 277 14.59 -39.47 11.66
CA LYS A 277 15.31 -38.51 12.52
C LYS A 277 15.47 -37.15 11.84
N ASN A 278 15.76 -37.14 10.54
CA ASN A 278 15.81 -35.88 9.78
C ASN A 278 14.42 -35.23 9.73
N THR A 279 13.35 -35.99 9.50
CA THR A 279 11.97 -35.48 9.53
C THR A 279 11.63 -34.84 10.88
N ILE A 280 12.04 -35.45 12.00
CA ILE A 280 11.83 -34.86 13.34
C ILE A 280 12.55 -33.52 13.46
N ASN A 281 13.80 -33.44 13.00
CA ASN A 281 14.57 -32.19 13.02
C ASN A 281 13.93 -31.11 12.11
N ASP A 282 13.43 -31.49 10.93
CA ASP A 282 12.73 -30.56 10.03
C ASP A 282 11.44 -30.03 10.66
N VAL A 283 10.71 -30.87 11.40
CA VAL A 283 9.52 -30.46 12.16
C VAL A 283 9.87 -29.44 13.24
N ASP A 284 11.00 -29.62 13.94
CA ASP A 284 11.45 -28.67 14.96
C ASP A 284 11.77 -27.30 14.32
N LEU A 285 12.45 -27.28 13.17
CA LEU A 285 12.74 -26.04 12.42
C LEU A 285 11.48 -25.33 11.91
N ILE A 286 10.49 -26.09 11.43
CA ILE A 286 9.20 -25.54 11.01
C ILE A 286 8.48 -24.94 12.22
N THR A 287 8.51 -25.61 13.38
CA THR A 287 7.88 -25.12 14.61
C THR A 287 8.49 -23.82 15.09
N GLU A 288 9.82 -23.67 15.01
CA GLU A 288 10.49 -22.40 15.30
C GLU A 288 10.04 -21.29 14.33
N SER A 289 9.97 -21.59 13.03
CA SER A 289 9.48 -20.65 12.02
C SER A 289 8.04 -20.22 12.27
N LEU A 290 7.15 -21.13 12.68
CA LEU A 290 5.78 -20.81 13.07
C LEU A 290 5.74 -19.84 14.26
N GLY A 291 6.67 -19.98 15.21
CA GLY A 291 6.85 -19.02 16.31
C GLY A 291 7.14 -17.60 15.82
N ASN A 292 8.08 -17.46 14.88
CA ASN A 292 8.43 -16.17 14.27
C ASN A 292 7.27 -15.56 13.47
N ILE A 293 6.51 -16.38 12.73
CA ILE A 293 5.33 -15.93 11.99
C ILE A 293 4.25 -15.45 12.97
N LYS A 294 4.05 -16.14 14.09
CA LYS A 294 3.10 -15.74 15.13
C LYS A 294 3.46 -14.39 15.74
N GLU A 295 4.74 -14.16 16.04
CA GLU A 295 5.21 -12.85 16.53
C GLU A 295 4.97 -11.74 15.49
N SER A 296 5.28 -12.02 14.22
CA SER A 296 5.05 -11.08 13.12
C SER A 296 3.57 -10.73 12.97
N ALA A 297 2.67 -11.73 13.03
CA ALA A 297 1.23 -11.52 13.00
C ALA A 297 0.74 -10.67 14.19
N TYR A 298 1.32 -10.87 15.37
CA TYR A 298 1.01 -10.05 16.55
C TYR A 298 1.46 -8.58 16.37
N GLN A 299 2.64 -8.34 15.80
CA GLN A 299 3.12 -6.98 15.51
C GLN A 299 2.24 -6.29 14.45
N ILE A 300 1.82 -7.01 13.41
CA ILE A 300 0.91 -6.46 12.39
C ILE A 300 -0.42 -6.05 13.02
N ASN A 301 -1.01 -6.88 13.88
CA ASN A 301 -2.25 -6.52 14.58
C ASN A 301 -2.11 -5.27 15.43
N GLN A 302 -1.00 -5.09 16.15
CA GLN A 302 -0.74 -3.85 16.89
C GLN A 302 -0.62 -2.62 15.97
N ALA A 303 0.02 -2.77 14.82
CA ALA A 303 0.13 -1.70 13.83
C ALA A 303 -1.25 -1.34 13.22
N MET A 304 -2.12 -2.33 13.03
CA MET A 304 -3.49 -2.13 12.56
C MET A 304 -4.35 -1.40 13.60
N GLU A 305 -4.24 -1.77 14.87
CA GLU A 305 -4.91 -1.05 15.98
C GLU A 305 -4.48 0.42 16.05
N ALA A 306 -3.16 0.68 15.92
CA ALA A 306 -2.65 2.06 15.86
C ALA A 306 -3.17 2.81 14.63
N SER A 307 -3.25 2.15 13.47
CA SER A 307 -3.79 2.74 12.24
C SER A 307 -5.29 3.07 12.36
N ALA A 308 -6.07 2.22 13.03
CA ALA A 308 -7.49 2.48 13.32
C ALA A 308 -7.65 3.77 14.15
N GLN A 309 -6.86 3.91 15.20
CA GLN A 309 -6.88 5.10 16.07
C GLN A 309 -6.46 6.36 15.31
N ASP A 310 -5.49 6.26 14.40
CA ASP A 310 -5.07 7.39 13.58
C ASP A 310 -6.14 7.77 12.55
N ALA A 311 -6.86 6.82 11.96
CA ALA A 311 -8.01 7.12 11.11
C ALA A 311 -9.15 7.79 11.88
N GLU A 312 -9.43 7.39 13.12
CA GLU A 312 -10.40 8.08 13.98
C GLU A 312 -9.97 9.53 14.27
N LYS A 313 -8.68 9.75 14.61
CA LYS A 313 -8.14 11.11 14.78
C LYS A 313 -8.24 11.94 13.51
N LEU A 314 -7.93 11.36 12.34
CA LEU A 314 -8.07 12.03 11.05
C LEU A 314 -9.51 12.46 10.77
N THR A 315 -10.48 11.63 11.12
CA THR A 315 -11.90 11.95 11.00
C THR A 315 -12.26 13.18 11.85
N ILE A 316 -11.81 13.21 13.11
CA ILE A 316 -12.03 14.36 14.01
C ILE A 316 -11.33 15.62 13.48
N MET A 317 -10.08 15.50 13.02
CA MET A 317 -9.33 16.62 12.46
C MET A 317 -10.01 17.17 11.20
N THR A 318 -10.53 16.29 10.36
CA THR A 318 -11.25 16.64 9.14
C THR A 318 -12.50 17.46 9.45
N GLN A 319 -13.28 17.02 10.45
CA GLN A 319 -14.46 17.77 10.90
C GLN A 319 -14.07 19.17 11.38
N ARG A 320 -13.00 19.30 12.18
CA ARG A 320 -12.52 20.62 12.64
C ARG A 320 -12.09 21.51 11.49
N ILE A 321 -11.37 20.98 10.50
CA ILE A 321 -10.97 21.74 9.32
C ILE A 321 -12.21 22.23 8.55
N GLN A 322 -13.23 21.40 8.42
CA GLN A 322 -14.48 21.80 7.77
C GLN A 322 -15.21 22.92 8.53
N ASP A 323 -15.25 22.84 9.86
CA ASP A 323 -15.86 23.85 10.72
C ASP A 323 -15.07 25.18 10.62
N ASP A 324 -13.74 25.13 10.74
CA ASP A 324 -12.84 26.28 10.61
C ASP A 324 -12.92 26.92 9.21
N ALA A 325 -13.04 26.10 8.17
CA ALA A 325 -13.22 26.57 6.81
C ALA A 325 -14.57 27.29 6.64
N THR A 326 -15.65 26.73 7.20
CA THR A 326 -16.98 27.36 7.17
C THR A 326 -16.96 28.70 7.91
N GLN A 327 -16.35 28.74 9.09
CA GLN A 327 -16.16 29.97 9.85
C GLN A 327 -15.33 31.00 9.08
N SER A 328 -14.31 30.54 8.35
CA SER A 328 -13.48 31.41 7.50
C SER A 328 -14.28 32.04 6.36
N ALA A 329 -15.20 31.30 5.73
CA ALA A 329 -16.10 31.83 4.71
C ALA A 329 -17.09 32.84 5.30
N ASP A 330 -17.59 32.62 6.51
CA ASP A 330 -18.49 33.57 7.17
C ASP A 330 -17.77 34.84 7.60
N ASN A 331 -16.53 34.74 8.08
CA ASN A 331 -15.68 35.91 8.34
C ASN A 331 -15.43 36.73 7.07
N ALA A 332 -15.23 36.07 5.92
CA ALA A 332 -15.08 36.72 4.63
C ALA A 332 -16.33 37.55 4.28
N LYS A 333 -17.54 36.99 4.46
CA LYS A 333 -18.81 37.74 4.27
C LYS A 333 -18.93 38.97 5.17
N GLU A 334 -18.54 38.87 6.44
CA GLU A 334 -18.53 40.03 7.34
C GLU A 334 -17.52 41.09 6.90
N ILE A 335 -16.34 40.67 6.43
CA ILE A 335 -15.34 41.57 5.86
C ILE A 335 -15.90 42.27 4.61
N ALA A 336 -16.60 41.54 3.74
CA ALA A 336 -17.24 42.11 2.57
C ALA A 336 -18.31 43.16 2.93
N ARG A 337 -19.03 42.99 4.05
CA ARG A 337 -19.98 43.99 4.58
C ARG A 337 -19.26 45.22 5.12
N ILE A 338 -18.17 45.03 5.88
CA ILE A 338 -17.35 46.14 6.40
C ILE A 338 -16.75 46.94 5.24
N ASP A 339 -16.31 46.25 4.19
CA ASP A 339 -15.82 46.83 2.95
C ASP A 339 -16.86 47.75 2.30
N ASP A 340 -18.12 47.30 2.16
CA ASP A 340 -19.22 48.12 1.62
C ASP A 340 -19.49 49.37 2.48
N GLU A 341 -19.52 49.21 3.81
CA GLU A 341 -19.73 50.34 4.75
C GLU A 341 -18.58 51.36 4.68
N LEU A 342 -17.33 50.89 4.59
CA LEU A 342 -16.17 51.77 4.44
C LEU A 342 -16.18 52.51 3.10
N SER A 343 -16.59 51.85 2.01
CA SER A 343 -16.70 52.50 0.69
C SER A 343 -17.69 53.66 0.70
N GLU A 344 -18.86 53.49 1.33
CA GLU A 344 -19.84 54.58 1.46
C GLU A 344 -19.31 55.72 2.33
N LEU A 345 -18.68 55.43 3.47
CA LEU A 345 -18.06 56.47 4.32
C LEU A 345 -16.99 57.25 3.56
N VAL A 346 -16.13 56.56 2.80
CA VAL A 346 -15.10 57.19 1.97
C VAL A 346 -15.72 58.09 0.91
N ARG A 347 -16.80 57.64 0.25
CA ARG A 347 -17.53 58.43 -0.74
C ARG A 347 -18.13 59.69 -0.12
N GLU A 348 -18.77 59.60 1.04
CA GLU A 348 -19.30 60.76 1.76
C GLU A 348 -18.19 61.76 2.11
N MET A 349 -17.06 61.27 2.63
CA MET A 349 -15.94 62.13 3.00
C MET A 349 -15.30 62.81 1.78
N ILE A 350 -15.16 62.12 0.65
CA ILE A 350 -14.61 62.71 -0.58
C ILE A 350 -15.57 63.74 -1.16
N THR A 351 -16.87 63.43 -1.20
CA THR A 351 -17.90 64.37 -1.66
C THR A 351 -17.90 65.63 -0.81
N ALA A 352 -17.73 65.52 0.51
CA ALA A 352 -17.63 66.68 1.42
C ALA A 352 -16.35 67.52 1.21
N LEU A 353 -15.31 66.97 0.58
CA LEU A 353 -14.07 67.69 0.25
C LEU A 353 -14.11 68.35 -1.14
N ASN A 354 -15.08 67.98 -1.99
CA ASN A 354 -15.23 68.56 -3.33
C ASN A 354 -15.47 70.07 -3.26
N GLY A 355 -14.91 70.82 -4.22
CA GLY A 355 -14.96 72.27 -4.25
C GLY A 355 -14.03 72.99 -3.25
N GLY A 356 -13.36 72.24 -2.35
CA GLY A 356 -12.36 72.77 -1.42
C GLY A 356 -10.93 72.57 -1.91
N LYS A 357 -9.98 73.29 -1.29
CA LYS A 357 -8.53 73.13 -1.56
C LYS A 357 -8.04 71.69 -1.38
N ASN A 358 -8.62 70.97 -0.42
CA ASN A 358 -8.22 69.61 -0.06
C ASN A 358 -8.95 68.51 -0.84
N ALA A 359 -9.75 68.87 -1.86
CA ALA A 359 -10.25 67.93 -2.86
C ALA A 359 -9.09 67.16 -3.52
N ILE A 360 -9.41 66.02 -4.13
CA ILE A 360 -8.45 65.23 -4.88
C ILE A 360 -7.94 66.07 -6.05
N SER A 361 -6.62 66.22 -6.13
CA SER A 361 -5.98 67.00 -7.19
C SER A 361 -5.92 66.25 -8.51
N ASN A 362 -5.79 66.97 -9.62
CA ASN A 362 -5.60 66.36 -10.94
C ASN A 362 -4.38 65.41 -10.97
N GLN A 363 -3.29 65.74 -10.25
CA GLN A 363 -2.13 64.85 -10.12
C GLN A 363 -2.50 63.53 -9.42
N GLU A 364 -3.26 63.59 -8.34
CA GLU A 364 -3.72 62.40 -7.62
C GLU A 364 -4.70 61.56 -8.44
N LEU A 365 -5.54 62.17 -9.28
CA LEU A 365 -6.38 61.46 -10.26
C LEU A 365 -5.52 60.67 -11.27
N LEU A 366 -4.53 61.32 -11.88
CA LEU A 366 -3.61 60.68 -12.84
C LEU A 366 -2.80 59.54 -12.23
N GLU A 367 -2.32 59.72 -10.99
CA GLU A 367 -1.63 58.67 -10.24
C GLU A 367 -2.52 57.44 -10.01
N ASN A 368 -3.80 57.64 -9.67
CA ASN A 368 -4.75 56.55 -9.48
C ASN A 368 -5.11 55.84 -10.79
N ILE A 369 -5.28 56.58 -11.90
CA ILE A 369 -5.51 55.98 -13.22
C ILE A 369 -4.31 55.12 -13.64
N THR A 370 -3.09 55.61 -13.43
CA THR A 370 -1.86 54.84 -13.72
C THR A 370 -1.80 53.55 -12.90
N LYS A 371 -2.12 53.63 -11.60
CA LYS A 371 -2.22 52.44 -10.72
C LYS A 371 -3.31 51.48 -11.18
N ALA A 372 -4.46 51.98 -11.64
CA ALA A 372 -5.55 51.17 -12.15
C ALA A 372 -5.13 50.37 -13.40
N LYS A 373 -4.45 50.98 -14.37
CA LYS A 373 -3.91 50.28 -15.55
C LYS A 373 -2.93 49.17 -15.15
N ALA A 374 -2.01 49.46 -14.23
CA ALA A 374 -1.05 48.48 -13.74
C ALA A 374 -1.74 47.30 -13.02
N ALA A 375 -2.72 47.58 -12.17
CA ALA A 375 -3.49 46.57 -11.44
C ALA A 375 -4.26 45.64 -12.40
N HIS A 376 -4.96 46.20 -13.39
CA HIS A 376 -5.70 45.42 -14.38
C HIS A 376 -4.79 44.62 -15.31
N SER A 377 -3.60 45.14 -15.65
CA SER A 377 -2.60 44.36 -16.38
C SER A 377 -2.19 43.10 -15.61
N ASN A 378 -1.99 43.23 -14.30
CA ASN A 378 -1.68 42.08 -13.44
C ASN A 378 -2.90 41.16 -13.25
N TRP A 379 -4.11 41.72 -13.16
CA TRP A 379 -5.34 40.95 -13.09
C TRP A 379 -5.52 40.05 -14.32
N ILE A 380 -5.30 40.58 -15.54
CA ILE A 380 -5.33 39.80 -16.78
C ILE A 380 -4.23 38.72 -16.81
N LYS A 381 -3.02 39.01 -16.32
CA LYS A 381 -1.96 37.99 -16.22
C LYS A 381 -2.36 36.85 -15.27
N ASN A 382 -2.97 37.16 -14.13
CA ASN A 382 -3.45 36.14 -13.20
C ASN A 382 -4.61 35.33 -13.81
N LEU A 383 -5.52 35.98 -14.54
CA LEU A 383 -6.58 35.29 -15.27
C LEU A 383 -6.02 34.37 -16.38
N ASN A 384 -4.98 34.81 -17.10
CA ASN A 384 -4.27 33.97 -18.07
C ASN A 384 -3.68 32.73 -17.40
N ARG A 385 -3.05 32.90 -16.23
CA ARG A 385 -2.51 31.79 -15.44
C ARG A 385 -3.60 30.79 -15.06
N ILE A 386 -4.77 31.27 -14.62
CA ILE A 386 -5.93 30.42 -14.29
C ILE A 386 -6.33 29.53 -15.47
N VAL A 387 -6.33 30.09 -16.70
CA VAL A 387 -6.70 29.38 -17.92
C VAL A 387 -5.61 28.41 -18.37
N GLU A 388 -4.33 28.84 -18.37
CA GLU A 388 -3.20 28.01 -18.81
C GLU A 388 -2.99 26.80 -17.90
N GLU A 389 -3.11 27.00 -16.58
CA GLU A 389 -2.89 25.96 -15.58
C GLU A 389 -4.17 25.18 -15.26
N MET A 390 -5.32 25.59 -15.82
CA MET A 390 -6.65 25.04 -15.49
C MET A 390 -6.90 24.92 -13.99
N THR A 391 -6.40 25.92 -13.24
CA THR A 391 -6.40 25.94 -11.78
C THR A 391 -6.88 27.30 -11.30
N THR A 392 -7.81 27.32 -10.37
CA THR A 392 -8.33 28.58 -9.82
C THR A 392 -7.36 29.20 -8.84
N TYR A 393 -7.18 30.52 -8.95
CA TYR A 393 -6.43 31.35 -8.01
C TYR A 393 -7.33 32.48 -7.50
N PRO A 394 -6.99 33.10 -6.35
CA PRO A 394 -7.67 34.30 -5.88
C PRO A 394 -7.71 35.38 -6.97
N LEU A 395 -8.91 35.86 -7.28
CA LEU A 395 -9.13 36.91 -8.28
C LEU A 395 -10.41 37.67 -7.94
N GLN A 396 -10.31 39.00 -7.79
CA GLN A 396 -11.47 39.85 -7.55
C GLN A 396 -12.31 39.95 -8.83
N THR A 397 -13.54 39.42 -8.80
CA THR A 397 -14.47 39.41 -9.95
C THR A 397 -15.68 40.33 -9.75
N ASN A 398 -15.72 41.06 -8.63
CA ASN A 398 -16.62 42.18 -8.44
C ASN A 398 -15.86 43.47 -8.80
N SER A 399 -16.30 44.13 -9.88
CA SER A 399 -15.75 45.39 -10.38
C SER A 399 -15.73 46.49 -9.32
N LYS A 400 -16.76 46.56 -8.47
CA LYS A 400 -16.88 47.60 -7.43
C LYS A 400 -15.90 47.41 -6.27
N LYS A 401 -15.41 46.18 -6.08
CA LYS A 401 -14.51 45.80 -4.99
C LYS A 401 -13.04 45.73 -5.40
N CYS A 402 -12.71 46.00 -6.66
CA CYS A 402 -11.31 46.14 -7.06
C CYS A 402 -10.76 47.50 -6.59
N ALA A 403 -9.43 47.64 -6.55
CA ALA A 403 -8.78 48.89 -6.11
C ALA A 403 -9.29 50.12 -6.89
N PHE A 404 -9.48 49.95 -8.20
CA PHE A 404 -10.02 51.00 -9.05
C PHE A 404 -11.52 51.20 -8.84
N GLY A 405 -12.31 50.15 -8.62
CA GLY A 405 -13.75 50.25 -8.34
C GLY A 405 -14.06 51.08 -7.09
N HIS A 406 -13.33 50.82 -6.00
CA HIS A 406 -13.41 51.61 -4.76
C HIS A 406 -13.08 53.08 -4.99
N PHE A 407 -12.05 53.35 -5.79
CA PHE A 407 -11.71 54.71 -6.19
C PHE A 407 -12.77 55.33 -7.11
N TYR A 408 -13.22 54.60 -8.13
CA TYR A 408 -14.14 55.03 -9.16
C TYR A 408 -15.49 55.47 -8.59
N HIS A 409 -16.07 54.65 -7.70
CA HIS A 409 -17.37 54.93 -7.08
C HIS A 409 -17.29 55.91 -5.89
N SER A 410 -16.10 56.18 -5.35
CA SER A 410 -15.93 57.22 -4.34
C SER A 410 -15.74 58.61 -4.93
N MET A 411 -15.48 58.73 -6.24
CA MET A 411 -15.42 60.01 -6.95
C MET A 411 -16.82 60.47 -7.36
N ASP A 412 -17.15 61.72 -7.07
CA ASP A 412 -18.27 62.42 -7.71
C ASP A 412 -17.74 63.40 -8.75
N VAL A 413 -17.91 63.04 -10.03
CA VAL A 413 -17.48 63.83 -11.20
C VAL A 413 -18.65 64.49 -11.93
N ALA A 414 -19.86 64.42 -11.37
CA ALA A 414 -21.06 64.95 -12.02
C ALA A 414 -20.93 66.46 -12.26
N GLY A 415 -21.27 66.91 -13.47
CA GLY A 415 -21.17 68.31 -13.88
C GLY A 415 -19.74 68.80 -14.16
N THR A 416 -18.74 67.92 -14.17
CA THR A 416 -17.36 68.22 -14.57
C THR A 416 -17.09 67.84 -16.03
N VAL A 417 -15.95 68.28 -16.56
CA VAL A 417 -15.48 67.88 -17.90
C VAL A 417 -15.17 66.37 -18.03
N LEU A 418 -15.12 65.64 -16.91
CA LEU A 418 -14.89 64.19 -16.89
C LEU A 418 -16.17 63.36 -16.91
N GLU A 419 -17.36 63.95 -16.75
CA GLU A 419 -18.59 63.18 -16.53
C GLU A 419 -18.83 62.11 -17.60
N GLU A 420 -18.74 62.49 -18.88
CA GLU A 420 -18.99 61.60 -20.02
C GLU A 420 -17.92 60.50 -20.12
N THR A 421 -16.63 60.86 -20.05
CA THR A 421 -15.52 59.91 -20.18
C THR A 421 -15.41 58.97 -18.97
N TRP A 422 -15.79 59.44 -17.78
CA TRP A 422 -15.84 58.65 -16.56
C TRP A 422 -17.00 57.64 -16.58
N GLN A 423 -18.22 58.05 -16.95
CA GLN A 423 -19.37 57.15 -17.06
C GLN A 423 -19.17 56.06 -18.12
N ALA A 424 -18.44 56.38 -19.19
CA ALA A 424 -18.12 55.44 -20.26
C ALA A 424 -17.28 54.23 -19.81
N ILE A 425 -16.65 54.28 -18.62
CA ILE A 425 -15.85 53.17 -18.07
C ILE A 425 -16.73 52.12 -17.36
N ASP A 426 -17.82 52.53 -16.72
CA ASP A 426 -18.58 51.71 -15.76
C ASP A 426 -19.03 50.36 -16.36
N HIS A 427 -19.74 50.43 -17.49
CA HIS A 427 -20.27 49.24 -18.16
C HIS A 427 -19.16 48.26 -18.60
N VAL A 428 -18.09 48.77 -19.21
CA VAL A 428 -16.99 47.93 -19.73
C VAL A 428 -16.22 47.30 -18.56
N HIS A 429 -16.12 48.00 -17.44
CA HIS A 429 -15.42 47.52 -16.25
C HIS A 429 -16.22 46.42 -15.55
N ASP A 430 -17.54 46.59 -15.44
CA ASP A 430 -18.45 45.55 -14.96
C ASP A 430 -18.41 44.30 -15.85
N GLU A 431 -18.41 44.49 -17.18
CA GLU A 431 -18.35 43.39 -18.15
C GLU A 431 -17.03 42.63 -18.07
N LEU A 432 -15.89 43.33 -17.93
CA LEU A 432 -14.56 42.74 -17.74
C LEU A 432 -14.54 41.77 -16.55
N HIS A 433 -14.99 42.25 -15.39
CA HIS A 433 -14.98 41.49 -14.15
C HIS A 433 -16.00 40.34 -14.15
N SER A 434 -17.19 40.56 -14.73
CA SER A 434 -18.19 39.51 -14.97
C SER A 434 -17.63 38.41 -15.86
N ASN A 435 -16.89 38.75 -16.90
CA ASN A 435 -16.27 37.76 -17.78
C ASN A 435 -15.16 36.97 -17.08
N GLY A 436 -14.38 37.60 -16.20
CA GLY A 436 -13.45 36.91 -15.31
C GLY A 436 -14.12 35.83 -14.45
N SER A 437 -15.32 36.11 -13.91
CA SER A 437 -16.12 35.11 -13.16
C SER A 437 -16.51 33.92 -14.04
N LYS A 438 -16.94 34.17 -15.28
CA LYS A 438 -17.31 33.13 -16.25
C LYS A 438 -16.10 32.27 -16.64
N VAL A 439 -14.91 32.85 -16.77
CA VAL A 439 -13.67 32.11 -17.02
C VAL A 439 -13.37 31.15 -15.87
N ILE A 440 -13.44 31.63 -14.61
CA ILE A 440 -13.23 30.78 -13.42
C ILE A 440 -14.27 29.63 -13.37
N GLU A 441 -15.53 29.91 -13.69
CA GLU A 441 -16.57 28.88 -13.77
C GLU A 441 -16.28 27.83 -14.84
N ALA A 442 -15.80 28.24 -16.02
CA ALA A 442 -15.41 27.33 -17.09
C ALA A 442 -14.23 26.43 -16.67
N VAL A 443 -13.24 26.98 -15.96
CA VAL A 443 -12.12 26.21 -15.39
C VAL A 443 -12.61 25.20 -14.36
N ASN A 444 -13.46 25.61 -13.41
CA ASN A 444 -14.06 24.72 -12.41
C ASN A 444 -14.89 23.59 -13.02
N LYS A 445 -15.54 23.84 -14.16
CA LYS A 445 -16.29 22.83 -14.92
C LYS A 445 -15.41 22.01 -15.88
N ASN A 446 -14.09 22.19 -15.83
CA ASN A 446 -13.10 21.55 -16.68
C ASN A 446 -13.39 21.73 -18.20
N LYS A 447 -13.74 22.95 -18.61
CA LYS A 447 -14.06 23.34 -20.00
C LYS A 447 -12.97 24.26 -20.58
N PRO A 448 -11.83 23.71 -21.05
CA PRO A 448 -10.67 24.52 -21.44
C PRO A 448 -10.92 25.44 -22.66
N GLU A 449 -11.63 24.96 -23.68
CA GLU A 449 -11.92 25.77 -24.89
C GLU A 449 -12.80 26.98 -24.57
N LEU A 450 -13.84 26.78 -23.75
CA LEU A 450 -14.72 27.86 -23.29
C LEU A 450 -13.96 28.86 -22.41
N ALA A 451 -13.11 28.37 -21.51
CA ALA A 451 -12.28 29.24 -20.66
C ALA A 451 -11.35 30.13 -21.51
N ARG A 452 -10.76 29.58 -22.57
CA ARG A 452 -9.89 30.30 -23.48
C ARG A 452 -10.64 31.34 -24.33
N GLU A 453 -11.81 30.99 -24.85
CA GLU A 453 -12.68 31.91 -25.59
C GLU A 453 -13.07 33.12 -24.73
N LEU A 454 -13.59 32.85 -23.52
CA LEU A 454 -13.98 33.87 -22.56
C LEU A 454 -12.79 34.76 -22.15
N PHE A 455 -11.60 34.17 -21.97
CA PHE A 455 -10.39 34.93 -21.67
C PHE A 455 -9.96 35.86 -22.80
N LEU A 456 -10.02 35.41 -24.06
CA LEU A 456 -9.71 36.27 -25.22
C LEU A 456 -10.64 37.48 -25.26
N HIS A 457 -11.94 37.26 -25.05
CA HIS A 457 -12.91 38.35 -24.95
C HIS A 457 -12.63 39.27 -23.74
N THR A 458 -12.26 38.70 -22.59
CA THR A 458 -11.86 39.49 -21.39
C THR A 458 -10.63 40.36 -21.68
N LYS A 459 -9.68 39.85 -22.47
CA LYS A 459 -8.48 40.59 -22.88
C LYS A 459 -8.82 41.77 -23.79
N GLU A 460 -9.78 41.61 -24.70
CA GLU A 460 -10.29 42.70 -25.54
C GLU A 460 -10.95 43.80 -24.69
N LEU A 461 -11.81 43.41 -23.73
CA LEU A 461 -12.43 44.35 -22.78
C LEU A 461 -11.37 45.12 -21.96
N SER A 462 -10.28 44.45 -21.56
CA SER A 462 -9.19 45.12 -20.84
C SER A 462 -8.46 46.16 -21.70
N GLN A 463 -8.38 45.95 -23.02
CA GLN A 463 -7.80 46.93 -23.94
C GLN A 463 -8.73 48.15 -24.09
N ASP A 464 -10.04 47.92 -24.14
CA ASP A 464 -11.05 49.00 -24.17
C ASP A 464 -10.98 49.85 -22.88
N ILE A 465 -10.88 49.21 -21.70
CA ILE A 465 -10.66 49.93 -20.43
C ILE A 465 -9.40 50.79 -20.47
N PHE A 466 -8.29 50.29 -21.04
CA PHE A 466 -7.06 51.08 -21.11
C PHE A 466 -7.21 52.29 -22.01
N ALA A 467 -7.91 52.16 -23.15
CA ALA A 467 -8.19 53.27 -24.04
C ALA A 467 -9.03 54.36 -23.35
N ARG A 468 -10.07 53.97 -22.61
CA ARG A 468 -10.93 54.92 -21.86
C ARG A 468 -10.17 55.59 -20.72
N LEU A 469 -9.31 54.86 -20.01
CA LEU A 469 -8.44 55.44 -18.98
C LEU A 469 -7.41 56.42 -19.56
N ASP A 470 -6.93 56.18 -20.78
CA ASP A 470 -6.06 57.10 -21.50
C ASP A 470 -6.80 58.37 -21.93
N GLU A 471 -8.06 58.25 -22.36
CA GLU A 471 -8.93 59.40 -22.66
C GLU A 471 -9.18 60.26 -21.41
N VAL A 472 -9.53 59.64 -20.29
CA VAL A 472 -9.69 60.34 -19.00
C VAL A 472 -8.38 61.04 -18.60
N SER A 473 -7.24 60.38 -18.76
CA SER A 473 -5.93 60.97 -18.44
C SER A 473 -5.66 62.21 -19.30
N HIS A 474 -5.96 62.15 -20.59
CA HIS A 474 -5.80 63.28 -21.50
C HIS A 474 -6.66 64.48 -21.10
N VAL A 475 -7.93 64.26 -20.74
CA VAL A 475 -8.82 65.33 -20.26
C VAL A 475 -8.29 65.97 -18.96
N ILE A 476 -7.71 65.17 -18.06
CA ILE A 476 -7.10 65.68 -16.82
C ILE A 476 -5.85 66.52 -17.12
N GLU A 477 -4.99 66.06 -18.03
CA GLU A 477 -3.78 66.78 -18.45
C GLU A 477 -4.12 68.12 -19.14
N ASP A 478 -5.09 68.12 -20.04
CA ASP A 478 -5.56 69.33 -20.75
C ASP A 478 -6.16 70.36 -19.78
N SER A 479 -6.98 69.89 -18.83
CA SER A 479 -7.55 70.75 -17.78
C SER A 479 -6.45 71.34 -16.89
N SER A 480 -5.44 70.52 -16.54
CA SER A 480 -4.28 70.96 -15.75
C SER A 480 -3.45 72.01 -16.50
N ALA A 481 -3.26 71.85 -17.82
CA ALA A 481 -2.57 72.82 -18.67
C ALA A 481 -3.31 74.15 -18.77
N GLN A 482 -4.63 74.14 -18.66
CA GLN A 482 -5.48 75.33 -18.58
C GLN A 482 -5.58 75.92 -17.17
N GLY A 483 -4.92 75.32 -16.17
CA GLY A 483 -4.95 75.75 -14.77
C GLY A 483 -6.25 75.42 -14.04
N VAL A 484 -7.07 74.49 -14.57
CA VAL A 484 -8.34 74.07 -14.00
C VAL A 484 -8.15 72.79 -13.18
N GLU A 485 -8.42 72.88 -11.89
CA GLU A 485 -8.52 71.71 -11.01
C GLU A 485 -9.96 71.18 -11.02
N ILE A 486 -10.14 69.99 -11.59
CA ILE A 486 -11.44 69.48 -12.04
C ILE A 486 -12.40 69.32 -10.85
N LEU A 487 -11.91 68.79 -9.73
CA LEU A 487 -12.72 68.54 -8.53
C LEU A 487 -12.73 69.71 -7.53
N ARG A 488 -11.96 70.78 -7.79
CA ARG A 488 -11.99 72.02 -6.99
C ARG A 488 -12.96 73.05 -7.53
N THR A 489 -13.49 72.84 -8.72
CA THR A 489 -14.42 73.75 -9.40
C THR A 489 -15.87 73.26 -9.29
N SER A 490 -16.34 73.01 -8.07
CA SER A 490 -17.78 72.82 -7.86
C SER A 490 -18.49 74.15 -7.99
N LYS A 491 -19.58 74.19 -8.77
CA LYS A 491 -20.54 75.31 -8.79
C LYS A 491 -20.94 75.66 -7.35
N ALA A 492 -21.00 76.96 -7.07
CA ALA A 492 -21.85 77.45 -5.98
C ALA A 492 -23.26 76.89 -6.23
N SER A 493 -23.80 76.17 -5.26
CA SER A 493 -25.23 75.87 -5.20
C SER A 493 -26.02 77.17 -5.17
#